data_AF-A0A9W9B057-F1
#
_entry.id   AF-A0A9W9B057-F1
#
_cell.length_a   1.000
_cell.length_b   1.000
_cell.length_c   1.000
_cell.angle_alpha   90.00
_cell.angle_beta   90.00
_cell.angle_gamma   90.00
#
_symmetry.space_group_name_H-M   'P 1'
#
loop_
_entity.id
_entity.type
_entity.pdbx_description
1 polymer ?
#
loop_
_entity_poly.entity_id
_entity_poly.type
_entity_poly.pdbx_seq_one_letter_code
_entity_poly.pdbx_strand_id
1 'polypeptide(L)'
;MQLKAKIARDFQLNDEQLIAFEIIASMIIFREILKIPEWIAKQALVMNLTGPGGTGKTHVICAVQKVMEYYGMDHTYQALAPTGNAASLVNGKTIHSGLNI
;
A
#
# COMPACT_ATOMS: atom_id res chain seq x y z
N MET A 1 10.54 -13.63 1.92
CA MET A 1 9.62 -14.16 0.89
C MET A 1 8.29 -14.66 1.48
N GLN A 2 8.28 -15.32 2.64
CA GLN A 2 7.06 -15.92 3.22
C GLN A 2 5.97 -14.92 3.66
N LEU A 3 6.33 -13.72 4.13
CA LEU A 3 5.35 -12.72 4.61
C LEU A 3 4.41 -12.25 3.50
N LYS A 4 4.95 -11.79 2.36
CA LYS A 4 4.14 -11.31 1.22
C LYS A 4 3.16 -12.39 0.75
N ALA A 5 3.66 -13.62 0.58
CA ALA A 5 2.82 -14.76 0.19
C ALA A 5 1.75 -15.13 1.24
N LYS A 6 2.02 -14.94 2.53
CA LYS A 6 1.01 -15.09 3.58
C LYS A 6 -0.06 -14.01 3.44
N ILE A 7 0.32 -12.73 3.41
CA ILE A 7 -0.63 -11.61 3.31
C ILE A 7 -1.45 -11.68 2.03
N ALA A 8 -0.85 -11.98 0.89
CA ALA A 8 -1.57 -12.13 -0.37
C ALA A 8 -2.64 -13.24 -0.31
N ARG A 9 -2.36 -14.35 0.39
CA ARG A 9 -3.33 -15.43 0.62
C ARG A 9 -4.41 -15.04 1.63
N ASP A 10 -4.03 -14.39 2.73
CA ASP A 10 -4.97 -13.92 3.75
C ASP A 10 -5.98 -12.92 3.15
N PHE A 11 -5.53 -12.12 2.18
CA PHE A 11 -6.38 -11.21 1.41
C PHE A 11 -7.00 -11.85 0.17
N GLN A 12 -6.67 -13.09 -0.18
CA GLN A 12 -7.20 -13.75 -1.39
C GLN A 12 -7.04 -12.89 -2.66
N LEU A 13 -5.86 -12.27 -2.84
CA LEU A 13 -5.60 -11.42 -3.99
C LEU A 13 -5.67 -12.24 -5.29
N ASN A 14 -6.37 -11.71 -6.30
CA ASN A 14 -6.32 -12.27 -7.65
C ASN A 14 -5.01 -11.90 -8.36
N ASP A 15 -4.81 -12.39 -9.58
CA ASP A 15 -3.55 -12.23 -10.31
C ASP A 15 -3.20 -10.75 -10.56
N GLU A 16 -4.17 -9.91 -10.95
CA GLU A 16 -3.91 -8.48 -11.20
C GLU A 16 -3.62 -7.71 -9.91
N GLN A 17 -4.36 -8.00 -8.85
CA GLN A 17 -4.15 -7.42 -7.52
C GLN A 17 -2.80 -7.83 -6.93
N LEU A 18 -2.39 -9.09 -7.17
CA LEU A 18 -1.11 -9.63 -6.73
C LEU A 18 0.05 -8.90 -7.39
N ILE A 19 -0.04 -8.57 -8.68
CA ILE A 19 0.99 -7.77 -9.37
C ILE A 19 1.14 -6.40 -8.71
N ALA A 20 0.04 -5.69 -8.50
CA ALA A 20 0.08 -4.37 -7.86
C ALA A 20 0.62 -4.44 -6.42
N PHE A 21 0.17 -5.42 -5.64
CA PHE A 21 0.65 -5.68 -4.30
C PHE A 21 2.15 -5.98 -4.28
N GLU A 22 2.63 -6.85 -5.17
CA GLU A 22 4.04 -7.25 -5.23
C GLU A 22 4.97 -6.08 -5.58
N ILE A 23 4.57 -5.22 -6.52
CA ILE A 23 5.32 -4.01 -6.88
C ILE A 23 5.46 -3.10 -5.66
N ILE A 24 4.33 -2.76 -5.01
CA ILE A 24 4.31 -1.81 -3.91
C ILE A 24 5.04 -2.39 -2.68
N ALA A 25 4.70 -3.62 -2.28
CA ALA A 25 5.28 -4.26 -1.11
C ALA A 25 6.78 -4.50 -1.26
N SER A 26 7.26 -4.87 -2.46
CA SER A 26 8.70 -5.05 -2.69
C SER A 26 9.45 -3.73 -2.60
N MET A 27 8.91 -2.65 -3.19
CA MET A 27 9.52 -1.32 -3.10
C MET A 27 9.67 -0.88 -1.64
N ILE A 28 8.60 -1.00 -0.86
CA ILE A 28 8.60 -0.69 0.58
C ILE A 28 9.64 -1.52 1.32
N ILE A 29 9.60 -2.85 1.16
CA ILE A 29 10.49 -3.75 1.91
C ILE A 29 11.95 -3.47 1.57
N PHE A 30 12.29 -3.34 0.29
CA PHE A 30 13.69 -3.16 -0.10
C PHE A 30 14.22 -1.77 0.21
N ARG A 31 13.39 -0.73 0.07
CA ARG A 31 13.80 0.65 0.27
C ARG A 31 13.72 1.12 1.71
N GLU A 32 12.57 0.95 2.36
CA GLU A 32 12.30 1.53 3.69
C GLU A 32 12.74 0.62 4.83
N ILE A 33 12.58 -0.69 4.65
CA ILE A 33 12.75 -1.67 5.73
C ILE A 33 14.17 -2.25 5.70
N LEU A 34 14.56 -2.87 4.60
CA LEU A 34 15.89 -3.46 4.43
C LEU A 34 16.94 -2.42 4.06
N LYS A 35 16.52 -1.23 3.60
CA LYS A 35 17.42 -0.10 3.29
C LYS A 35 18.56 -0.50 2.33
N ILE A 36 18.22 -1.30 1.31
CA ILE A 36 19.18 -1.79 0.33
C ILE A 36 19.71 -0.57 -0.48
N PRO A 37 21.04 -0.32 -0.53
CA PRO A 37 21.59 0.90 -1.13
C PRO A 37 21.10 1.17 -2.56
N GLU A 38 21.03 0.14 -3.39
CA GLU A 38 20.57 0.22 -4.78
C GLU A 38 19.09 0.63 -4.88
N TRP A 39 18.27 0.30 -3.86
CA TRP A 39 16.85 0.66 -3.80
C TRP A 39 16.62 2.04 -3.17
N ILE A 40 17.46 2.44 -2.21
CA ILE A 40 17.43 3.81 -1.67
C ILE A 40 17.78 4.83 -2.75
N ALA A 41 18.78 4.52 -3.59
CA ALA A 41 19.20 5.38 -4.68
C ALA A 41 18.18 5.47 -5.83
N LYS A 42 17.19 4.58 -5.88
CA LYS A 42 16.10 4.65 -6.87
C LYS A 42 15.10 5.74 -6.52
N GLN A 43 14.51 6.32 -7.56
CA GLN A 43 13.38 7.23 -7.43
C GLN A 43 12.20 6.54 -6.73
N ALA A 44 11.43 7.32 -5.97
CA ALA A 44 10.23 6.82 -5.31
C ALA A 44 9.22 6.28 -6.33
N LEU A 45 8.51 5.22 -5.95
CA LEU A 45 7.46 4.65 -6.79
C LEU A 45 6.29 5.64 -6.88
N VAL A 46 5.98 6.08 -8.09
CA VAL A 46 4.74 6.80 -8.41
C VAL A 46 3.91 5.88 -9.27
N MET A 47 2.78 5.43 -8.72
CA MET A 47 1.91 4.44 -9.36
C MET A 47 0.48 4.96 -9.45
N ASN A 48 -0.12 4.84 -10.64
CA ASN A 48 -1.55 5.01 -10.83
C ASN A 48 -2.23 3.63 -10.88
N LEU A 49 -2.92 3.25 -9.80
CA LEU A 49 -3.70 2.02 -9.76
C LEU A 49 -5.15 2.32 -10.18
N THR A 50 -5.49 1.98 -11.42
CA THR A 50 -6.80 2.23 -12.02
C THR A 50 -7.62 0.95 -12.18
N GLY A 51 -8.91 1.11 -12.48
CA GLY A 51 -9.84 0.04 -12.77
C GLY A 51 -11.28 0.43 -12.43
N PRO A 52 -12.28 -0.27 -12.98
CA PRO A 52 -13.69 -0.04 -12.68
C PRO A 52 -14.03 -0.07 -11.17
N GLY A 53 -15.23 0.42 -10.81
CA GLY A 53 -15.75 0.27 -9.46
C GLY A 53 -15.83 -1.22 -9.07
N GLY A 54 -15.50 -1.54 -7.81
CA GLY A 54 -15.59 -2.92 -7.30
C GLY A 54 -14.42 -3.85 -7.63
N THR A 55 -13.38 -3.42 -8.36
CA THR A 55 -12.24 -4.29 -8.71
C THR A 55 -11.20 -4.52 -7.61
N GLY A 56 -11.47 -4.08 -6.38
CA GLY A 56 -10.60 -4.36 -5.23
C GLY A 56 -9.32 -3.52 -5.16
N LYS A 57 -9.27 -2.33 -5.76
CA LYS A 57 -8.11 -1.41 -5.59
C LYS A 57 -7.82 -1.09 -4.12
N THR A 58 -8.87 -0.74 -3.36
CA THR A 58 -8.81 -0.54 -1.91
C THR A 58 -8.27 -1.76 -1.18
N HIS A 59 -8.67 -2.96 -1.64
CA HIS A 59 -8.25 -4.23 -1.06
C HIS A 59 -6.74 -4.45 -1.18
N VAL A 60 -6.14 -4.11 -2.33
CA VAL A 60 -4.68 -4.12 -2.53
C VAL A 60 -3.99 -3.16 -1.55
N ILE A 61 -4.53 -1.94 -1.39
CA ILE A 61 -3.95 -0.95 -0.46
C ILE A 61 -4.00 -1.47 0.99
N CYS A 62 -5.10 -2.08 1.42
CA CYS A 62 -5.20 -2.69 2.75
C CYS A 62 -4.21 -3.85 2.94
N ALA A 63 -3.97 -4.67 1.91
CA ALA A 63 -2.95 -5.71 1.97
C ALA A 63 -1.54 -5.13 2.15
N VAL A 64 -1.21 -4.04 1.44
CA VAL A 64 0.05 -3.32 1.62
C VAL A 64 0.18 -2.74 3.03
N GLN A 65 -0.89 -2.15 3.57
CA GLN A 65 -0.90 -1.64 4.94
C GLN A 65 -0.59 -2.75 5.96
N LYS A 66 -1.06 -3.99 5.74
CA LYS A 66 -0.69 -5.14 6.58
C LYS A 66 0.79 -5.51 6.50
N VAL A 67 1.47 -5.25 5.37
CA VAL A 67 2.93 -5.39 5.30
C VAL A 67 3.59 -4.35 6.20
N MET A 68 3.14 -3.10 6.15
CA MET A 68 3.68 -2.00 6.97
C MET A 68 3.48 -2.26 8.46
N GLU A 69 2.27 -2.65 8.86
CA GLU A 69 1.92 -3.01 10.24
C GLU A 69 2.79 -4.15 10.77
N TYR A 70 3.03 -5.19 9.96
CA TYR A 70 3.88 -6.32 10.36
C TYR A 70 5.31 -5.88 10.75
N TYR A 71 5.84 -4.85 10.09
CA TYR A 71 7.16 -4.30 10.40
C TYR A 71 7.12 -3.11 11.37
N GLY A 72 5.95 -2.77 11.93
CA GLY A 72 5.78 -1.62 12.84
C GLY A 72 5.98 -0.25 12.17
N MET A 73 5.81 -0.19 10.84
CA MET A 73 6.02 0.98 10.00
C MET A 73 4.70 1.65 9.55
N ASP A 74 3.57 1.19 10.04
CA ASP A 74 2.24 1.73 9.75
C ASP A 74 2.12 3.24 10.06
N HIS A 75 2.86 3.72 11.06
CA HIS A 75 2.92 5.15 11.42
C HIS A 75 3.63 6.04 10.37
N THR A 76 4.41 5.47 9.45
CA THR A 76 5.13 6.24 8.41
C THR A 76 4.32 6.35 7.11
N TYR A 77 3.09 5.87 7.11
CA TYR A 77 2.21 5.83 5.94
C TYR A 77 0.93 6.64 6.20
N GLN A 78 0.50 7.39 5.19
CA GLN A 78 -0.74 8.18 5.24
C GLN A 78 -1.57 7.88 4.00
N ALA A 79 -2.71 7.21 4.18
CA ALA A 79 -3.74 7.11 3.14
C ALA A 79 -4.54 8.41 3.08
N LEU A 80 -4.74 8.95 1.88
CA LEU A 80 -5.57 10.13 1.63
C LEU A 80 -6.69 9.79 0.65
N ALA A 81 -7.88 10.33 0.90
CA ALA A 81 -9.02 10.18 0.01
C ALA A 81 -9.84 11.48 -0.14
N PRO A 82 -10.62 11.66 -1.21
CA PRO A 82 -11.39 12.88 -1.42
C PRO A 82 -12.54 13.08 -0.41
N THR A 83 -13.17 12.00 0.05
CA THR A 83 -14.34 12.05 0.96
C THR A 83 -14.08 11.27 2.24
N GLY A 84 -14.80 11.63 3.32
CA GLY A 84 -14.67 10.95 4.62
C GLY A 84 -14.97 9.46 4.55
N ASN A 85 -16.01 9.06 3.81
CA ASN A 85 -16.34 7.65 3.62
C ASN A 85 -15.21 6.90 2.91
N ALA A 86 -14.63 7.46 1.84
CA ALA A 86 -13.52 6.82 1.15
C ALA A 86 -12.26 6.73 2.03
N ALA A 87 -11.99 7.75 2.83
CA ALA A 87 -10.88 7.74 3.78
C ALA A 87 -11.04 6.65 4.84
N SER A 88 -12.25 6.48 5.38
CA SER A 88 -12.54 5.46 6.40
C SER A 88 -12.26 4.03 5.92
N LEU A 89 -12.48 3.74 4.63
CA LEU A 89 -12.26 2.42 4.03
C LEU A 89 -10.78 2.00 3.97
N VAL A 90 -9.86 2.97 4.03
CA VAL A 90 -8.41 2.73 3.97
C VAL A 90 -7.71 3.15 5.25
N ASN A 91 -8.46 3.32 6.35
CA ASN A 91 -7.96 3.86 7.61
C ASN A 91 -7.14 5.16 7.42
N GLY A 92 -7.63 6.01 6.53
CA GLY A 92 -6.95 7.23 6.08
C GLY A 92 -7.60 8.51 6.57
N LYS A 93 -7.11 9.62 6.01
CA LYS A 93 -7.69 10.95 6.20
C LYS A 93 -8.25 11.49 4.88
N THR A 94 -9.10 12.50 4.98
CA THR A 94 -9.42 13.27 3.77
C THR A 94 -8.17 14.02 3.29
N ILE A 95 -8.07 14.32 1.99
CA ILE A 95 -6.95 15.11 1.45
C ILE A 95 -6.82 16.43 2.21
N HIS A 96 -7.93 17.13 2.44
CA HIS A 96 -8.00 18.37 3.23
C HIS A 96 -7.42 18.21 4.64
N SER A 97 -7.92 17.25 5.43
CA SER A 97 -7.45 17.05 6.81
C SER A 97 -6.05 16.44 6.92
N GLY A 98 -5.62 15.66 5.94
CA GLY A 98 -4.30 15.04 5.91
C GLY A 98 -3.19 15.99 5.49
N LEU A 99 -3.48 16.92 4.58
CA LEU A 99 -2.53 17.93 4.10
C LEU A 99 -2.69 19.30 4.75
N ASN A 100 -3.71 19.48 5.60
CA ASN A 100 -4.05 20.73 6.27
C ASN A 100 -4.36 21.87 5.28
N ILE A 101 -5.22 21.59 4.29
CA ILE A 101 -5.68 22.50 3.23
C ILE A 101 -7.20 22.52 3.09
#